data_AF-A0A7C5H7T0-F1
#
_entry.id   AF-A0A7C5H7T0-F1
#
_cell.length_a   1.000
_cell.length_b   1.000
_cell.length_c   1.000
_cell.angle_alpha   90.00
_cell.angle_beta   90.00
_cell.angle_gamma   90.00
#
_symmetry.space_group_name_H-M   'P 1'
#
loop_
_entity.id
_entity.type
_entity.pdbx_description
1 polymer ?
#
loop_
_entity_poly.entity_id
_entity_poly.type
_entity_poly.pdbx_seq_one_letter_code
_entity_poly.pdbx_strand_id
1 'polypeptide(L)'
;GLHGDMEQKQREVTIRGFKQGGIDIFVATDVAARGLDVNDVTHVFNYHIPFDSESYVHRIGRTGRAGKTGEAITLVTPAELRTIKKIEKDVGTKLLTQVIPTRQEVQNSKSDELIAAIAGTQITENAINLVKTLQHDLDIVTIAHLLASRLQESQNIKGKENIGLGLEEIELLIERTMRGRGNDRGRGGYRKSGGSNRNSRNRRNSQGGSRHRGRRNSKPRRD
;
A
#
# COMPACT_ATOMS: atom_id res chain seq x y z
N GLY A 1 10.28 -14.07 2.30
CA GLY A 1 9.10 -13.73 1.48
C GLY A 1 8.78 -14.88 0.56
N LEU A 2 7.66 -14.82 -0.15
CA LEU A 2 7.24 -15.84 -1.11
C LEU A 2 6.99 -15.23 -2.49
N HIS A 3 7.68 -15.75 -3.51
CA HIS A 3 7.52 -15.37 -4.91
C HIS A 3 7.45 -16.61 -5.81
N GLY A 4 7.05 -16.41 -7.08
CA GLY A 4 6.74 -17.50 -8.02
C GLY A 4 7.95 -18.36 -8.43
N ASP A 5 9.16 -17.82 -8.35
CA ASP A 5 10.39 -18.52 -8.78
C ASP A 5 11.02 -19.37 -7.67
N MET A 6 10.35 -19.50 -6.52
CA MET A 6 10.85 -20.33 -5.42
C MET A 6 10.59 -21.80 -5.68
N GLU A 7 11.60 -22.64 -5.44
CA GLU A 7 11.42 -24.08 -5.40
C GLU A 7 10.37 -24.48 -4.34
N GLN A 8 9.56 -25.48 -4.66
CA GLN A 8 8.47 -25.95 -3.79
C GLN A 8 8.98 -26.34 -2.39
N LYS A 9 10.16 -26.94 -2.29
CA LYS A 9 10.79 -27.29 -1.01
C LYS A 9 11.10 -26.05 -0.16
N GLN A 10 11.65 -25.00 -0.77
CA GLN A 10 11.95 -23.75 -0.09
C GLN A 10 10.67 -23.04 0.36
N ARG A 11 9.63 -23.10 -0.45
CA ARG A 11 8.29 -22.60 -0.13
C ARG A 11 7.73 -23.27 1.13
N GLU A 12 7.79 -24.59 1.21
CA GLU A 12 7.30 -25.35 2.37
C GLU A 12 8.08 -25.04 3.65
N VAL A 13 9.41 -24.92 3.58
CA VAL A 13 10.25 -24.53 4.73
C VAL A 13 9.88 -23.14 5.23
N THR A 14 9.72 -22.18 4.32
CA THR A 14 9.40 -20.78 4.68
C THR A 14 8.01 -20.68 5.31
N ILE A 15 7.02 -21.39 4.78
CA ILE A 15 5.66 -21.43 5.34
C ILE A 15 5.68 -22.08 6.73
N ARG A 16 6.43 -23.18 6.90
CA ARG A 16 6.55 -23.86 8.19
C ARG A 16 7.19 -22.96 9.23
N GLY A 17 8.28 -22.26 8.88
CA GLY A 17 8.94 -21.30 9.77
C GLY A 17 8.01 -20.18 10.22
N PHE A 18 7.18 -19.66 9.30
CA PHE A 18 6.16 -18.67 9.64
C PHE A 18 5.08 -19.23 10.58
N LYS A 19 4.53 -20.41 10.30
CA LYS A 19 3.52 -21.05 11.16
C LYS A 19 4.04 -21.37 12.58
N GLN A 20 5.33 -21.66 12.70
CA GLN A 20 5.98 -21.98 13.98
C GLN A 20 6.44 -20.73 14.75
N GLY A 21 6.21 -19.53 14.23
CA GLY A 21 6.65 -18.28 14.86
C GLY A 21 8.15 -18.00 14.75
N GLY A 22 8.88 -18.74 13.91
CA GLY A 22 10.29 -18.44 13.61
C GLY A 22 10.45 -17.29 12.61
N ILE A 23 9.34 -16.83 12.01
CA ILE A 23 9.28 -15.67 11.12
C ILE A 23 8.06 -14.85 11.52
N ASP A 24 8.26 -13.61 11.92
CA ASP A 24 7.15 -12.72 12.33
C ASP A 24 6.46 -12.04 11.14
N ILE A 25 7.20 -11.80 10.05
CA ILE A 25 6.73 -11.04 8.89
C ILE A 25 6.84 -11.87 7.62
N PHE A 26 5.72 -12.01 6.91
CA PHE A 26 5.65 -12.76 5.65
C PHE A 26 5.12 -11.89 4.51
N VAL A 27 5.97 -11.67 3.51
CA VAL A 27 5.64 -10.89 2.30
C VAL A 27 5.36 -11.86 1.15
N ALA A 28 4.22 -11.69 0.47
CA ALA A 28 3.83 -12.53 -0.67
C ALA A 28 3.05 -11.73 -1.72
N THR A 29 3.08 -12.21 -2.97
CA THR A 29 2.20 -11.73 -4.07
C THR A 29 0.94 -12.58 -4.15
N ASP A 30 -0.13 -12.07 -4.78
CA ASP A 30 -1.40 -12.80 -4.92
C ASP A 30 -1.24 -14.18 -5.56
N VAL A 31 -0.39 -14.28 -6.59
CA VAL A 31 -0.12 -15.53 -7.30
C VAL A 31 0.58 -16.52 -6.38
N ALA A 32 1.61 -16.07 -5.66
CA ALA A 32 2.35 -16.91 -4.74
C ALA A 32 1.50 -17.29 -3.50
N ALA A 33 0.52 -16.47 -3.13
CA ALA A 33 -0.36 -16.66 -1.99
C ALA A 33 -1.53 -17.64 -2.24
N ARG A 34 -1.85 -17.94 -3.50
CA ARG A 34 -2.91 -18.92 -3.82
C ARG A 34 -2.50 -20.33 -3.40
N GLY A 35 -3.44 -21.05 -2.79
CA GLY A 35 -3.21 -22.38 -2.23
C GLY A 35 -2.35 -22.38 -0.96
N LEU A 36 -1.98 -21.21 -0.42
CA LEU A 36 -1.35 -21.13 0.88
C LEU A 36 -2.39 -21.30 1.99
N ASP A 37 -2.15 -22.29 2.84
CA ASP A 37 -2.83 -22.44 4.12
C ASP A 37 -2.08 -21.64 5.19
N VAL A 38 -1.95 -20.33 5.01
CA VAL A 38 -1.41 -19.44 6.05
C VAL A 38 -2.59 -18.70 6.67
N ASN A 39 -3.22 -19.37 7.63
CA ASN A 39 -4.34 -18.84 8.40
C ASN A 39 -3.86 -18.34 9.77
N ASP A 40 -4.72 -17.59 10.45
CA ASP A 40 -4.52 -17.14 11.84
C ASP A 40 -3.42 -16.10 12.04
N VAL A 41 -3.18 -15.24 11.05
CA VAL A 41 -2.32 -14.06 11.26
C VAL A 41 -3.08 -12.99 12.01
N THR A 42 -2.39 -12.25 12.89
CA THR A 42 -2.99 -11.14 13.66
C THR A 42 -3.24 -9.91 12.79
N HIS A 43 -2.38 -9.70 11.78
CA HIS A 43 -2.37 -8.51 10.94
C HIS A 43 -2.18 -8.90 9.47
N VAL A 44 -2.93 -8.25 8.58
CA VAL A 44 -2.74 -8.32 7.13
C VAL A 44 -2.47 -6.91 6.60
N PHE A 45 -1.34 -6.73 5.93
CA PHE A 45 -0.97 -5.47 5.29
C PHE A 45 -1.11 -5.57 3.77
N ASN A 46 -2.04 -4.82 3.19
CA ASN A 46 -2.08 -4.59 1.76
C ASN A 46 -1.10 -3.46 1.41
N TYR A 47 0.11 -3.82 1.00
CA TYR A 47 1.11 -2.85 0.57
C TYR A 47 0.70 -2.09 -0.68
N HIS A 48 0.06 -2.79 -1.63
CA HIS A 48 -0.63 -2.21 -2.77
C HIS A 48 -2.11 -2.59 -2.72
N ILE A 49 -2.99 -1.67 -3.13
CA ILE A 49 -4.42 -1.91 -3.17
C ILE A 49 -4.73 -3.06 -4.15
N PRO A 50 -5.58 -4.04 -3.74
CA PRO A 50 -6.07 -5.07 -4.64
C PRO A 50 -6.83 -4.47 -5.83
N PHE A 51 -6.78 -5.11 -6.99
CA PHE A 51 -7.45 -4.61 -8.21
C PHE A 51 -8.99 -4.67 -8.13
N ASP A 52 -9.52 -5.58 -7.31
CA ASP A 52 -10.95 -5.82 -7.14
C ASP A 52 -11.30 -6.22 -5.70
N SER A 53 -12.60 -6.22 -5.39
CA SER A 53 -13.13 -6.53 -4.07
C SER A 53 -12.96 -8.00 -3.67
N GLU A 54 -12.99 -8.92 -4.63
CA GLU A 54 -12.80 -10.36 -4.38
C GLU A 54 -11.38 -10.64 -3.88
N SER A 55 -10.39 -10.08 -4.57
CA SER A 55 -8.97 -10.14 -4.19
C SER A 55 -8.74 -9.49 -2.83
N TYR A 56 -9.40 -8.37 -2.55
CA TYR A 56 -9.35 -7.75 -1.23
C TYR A 56 -9.86 -8.69 -0.14
N VAL A 57 -11.05 -9.27 -0.31
CA VAL A 57 -11.64 -10.23 0.64
C VAL A 57 -10.74 -11.46 0.83
N HIS A 58 -10.14 -11.99 -0.23
CA HIS A 58 -9.21 -13.13 -0.14
C HIS A 58 -7.94 -12.83 0.66
N ARG A 59 -7.41 -11.60 0.57
CA ARG A 59 -6.23 -11.17 1.34
C ARG A 59 -6.58 -10.95 2.80
N ILE A 60 -7.61 -10.16 3.10
CA ILE A 60 -7.99 -9.88 4.49
C ILE A 60 -8.55 -11.10 5.20
N GLY A 61 -9.09 -12.06 4.44
CA GLY A 61 -9.54 -13.34 4.95
C GLY A 61 -8.44 -14.23 5.53
N ARG A 62 -7.19 -13.76 5.65
CA ARG A 62 -6.11 -14.45 6.38
C ARG A 62 -6.09 -14.13 7.87
N THR A 63 -6.73 -13.05 8.29
CA THR A 63 -6.87 -12.66 9.70
C THR A 63 -8.30 -12.88 10.21
N GLY A 64 -8.52 -12.75 11.53
CA GLY A 64 -9.85 -12.72 12.13
C GLY A 64 -10.68 -14.01 11.99
N ARG A 65 -10.05 -15.19 11.90
CA ARG A 65 -10.73 -16.48 11.73
C ARG A 65 -11.04 -17.16 13.07
N ALA A 66 -11.99 -18.09 13.05
CA ALA A 66 -12.37 -18.92 14.21
C ALA A 66 -12.69 -18.12 15.49
N GLY A 67 -13.35 -16.96 15.33
CA GLY A 67 -13.72 -16.09 16.44
C GLY A 67 -12.59 -15.24 17.01
N LYS A 68 -11.38 -15.30 16.45
CA LYS A 68 -10.26 -14.43 16.83
C LYS A 68 -10.45 -13.03 16.24
N THR A 69 -9.89 -12.03 16.92
CA THR A 69 -9.77 -10.68 16.37
C THR A 69 -8.60 -10.60 15.40
N GLY A 70 -8.65 -9.64 14.49
CA GLY A 70 -7.66 -9.48 13.44
C GLY A 70 -7.79 -8.13 12.75
N GLU A 71 -6.67 -7.58 12.32
CA GLU A 71 -6.62 -6.27 11.67
C GLU A 71 -6.14 -6.37 10.23
N ALA A 72 -6.81 -5.64 9.34
CA ALA A 72 -6.41 -5.50 7.96
C ALA A 72 -6.15 -4.03 7.64
N ILE A 73 -4.90 -3.73 7.29
CA ILE A 73 -4.42 -2.37 7.01
C ILE A 73 -4.09 -2.29 5.53
N THR A 74 -4.59 -1.28 4.84
CA THR A 74 -4.31 -1.04 3.43
C THR A 74 -3.63 0.29 3.25
N LEU A 75 -2.45 0.27 2.64
CA LEU A 75 -1.74 1.49 2.27
C LEU A 75 -2.37 2.03 0.98
N VAL A 76 -2.73 3.31 0.99
CA VAL A 76 -3.45 3.96 -0.11
C VAL A 76 -2.73 5.22 -0.52
N THR A 77 -2.39 5.32 -1.79
CA THR A 77 -1.90 6.58 -2.38
C THR A 77 -3.08 7.44 -2.85
N PRO A 78 -2.89 8.77 -3.01
CA PRO A 78 -3.94 9.65 -3.51
C PRO A 78 -4.59 9.21 -4.83
N ALA A 79 -3.80 8.62 -5.73
CA ALA A 79 -4.29 8.15 -7.03
C ALA A 79 -5.22 6.94 -6.90
N GLU A 80 -5.07 6.15 -5.85
CA GLU A 80 -5.83 4.91 -5.64
C GLU A 80 -7.09 5.10 -4.78
N LEU A 81 -7.38 6.33 -4.31
CA LEU A 81 -8.58 6.62 -3.51
C LEU A 81 -9.87 6.18 -4.20
N ARG A 82 -9.97 6.35 -5.52
CA ARG A 82 -11.15 5.90 -6.28
C ARG A 82 -11.33 4.39 -6.20
N THR A 83 -10.24 3.65 -6.31
CA THR A 83 -10.23 2.19 -6.28
C THR A 83 -10.65 1.68 -4.90
N ILE A 84 -10.04 2.19 -3.82
CA ILE A 84 -10.41 1.74 -2.48
C ILE A 84 -11.85 2.11 -2.11
N LYS A 85 -12.35 3.27 -2.54
CA LYS A 85 -13.76 3.66 -2.34
C LYS A 85 -14.74 2.80 -3.12
N LYS A 86 -14.33 2.26 -4.28
CA LYS A 86 -15.12 1.27 -5.01
C LYS A 86 -15.15 -0.05 -4.23
N ILE A 87 -13.99 -0.54 -3.77
CA ILE A 87 -13.89 -1.75 -2.96
C ILE A 87 -14.73 -1.62 -1.67
N GLU A 88 -14.63 -0.49 -0.96
CA GLU A 88 -15.44 -0.18 0.23
C GLU A 88 -16.94 -0.33 -0.05
N LYS A 89 -17.41 0.21 -1.18
CA LYS A 89 -18.80 0.09 -1.61
C LYS A 89 -19.19 -1.34 -1.97
N ASP A 90 -18.33 -2.05 -2.69
CA ASP A 90 -18.60 -3.40 -3.18
C ASP A 90 -18.59 -4.44 -2.04
N VAL A 91 -17.74 -4.24 -1.02
CA VAL A 91 -17.68 -5.08 0.19
C VAL A 91 -18.78 -4.70 1.20
N GLY A 92 -19.29 -3.46 1.15
CA GLY A 92 -20.38 -3.00 2.01
C GLY A 92 -19.96 -2.64 3.43
N THR A 93 -18.67 -2.40 3.67
CA THR A 93 -18.13 -2.01 4.98
C THR A 93 -17.42 -0.67 4.87
N LYS A 94 -17.50 0.14 5.93
CA LYS A 94 -16.78 1.42 5.98
C LYS A 94 -15.34 1.19 6.41
N LEU A 95 -14.38 1.65 5.60
CA LEU A 95 -12.96 1.56 5.94
C LEU A 95 -12.55 2.79 6.75
N LEU A 96 -11.94 2.55 7.92
CA LEU A 96 -11.44 3.62 8.78
C LEU A 96 -10.15 4.18 8.20
N THR A 97 -10.14 5.49 7.97
CA THR A 97 -8.94 6.21 7.54
C THR A 97 -8.08 6.54 8.75
N GLN A 98 -6.77 6.31 8.63
CA GLN A 98 -5.78 6.60 9.65
C GLN A 98 -4.58 7.32 9.02
N VAL A 99 -3.86 8.08 9.83
CA VAL A 99 -2.57 8.69 9.44
C VAL A 99 -1.42 7.82 9.92
N ILE A 100 -0.30 7.91 9.22
CA ILE A 100 0.93 7.26 9.64
C ILE A 100 1.54 8.13 10.75
N PRO A 101 1.91 7.54 11.90
CA PRO A 101 2.52 8.30 12.98
C PRO A 101 3.81 8.96 12.52
N THR A 102 4.10 10.13 13.07
CA THR A 102 5.32 10.87 12.75
C THR A 102 6.55 10.17 13.32
N ARG A 103 7.73 10.45 12.78
CA ARG A 103 8.98 9.88 13.31
C ARG A 103 9.16 10.24 14.78
N GLN A 104 8.86 11.48 15.16
CA GLN A 104 8.91 11.94 16.54
C GLN A 104 7.94 11.17 17.45
N GLU A 105 6.70 10.92 17.00
CA GLU A 105 5.73 10.11 17.77
C GLU A 105 6.23 8.69 17.99
N VAL A 106 6.79 8.05 16.95
CA VAL A 106 7.38 6.71 17.08
C VAL A 106 8.57 6.74 18.04
N GLN A 107 9.41 7.77 17.98
CA GLN A 107 10.56 7.92 18.88
C GLN A 107 10.16 8.13 20.33
N ASN A 108 9.13 8.93 20.58
CA ASN A 108 8.59 9.15 21.92
C ASN A 108 8.03 7.84 22.48
N SER A 109 7.18 7.15 21.71
CA SER A 109 6.61 5.85 22.10
C SER A 109 7.69 4.81 22.43
N LYS A 110 8.76 4.75 21.63
CA LYS A 110 9.91 3.87 21.90
C LYS A 110 10.71 4.28 23.14
N SER A 111 10.81 5.57 23.40
CA SER A 111 11.44 6.08 24.63
C SER A 111 10.61 5.70 25.87
N ASP A 112 9.28 5.80 25.77
CA ASP A 112 8.36 5.41 26.84
C ASP A 112 8.42 3.90 27.13
N GLU A 113 8.44 3.07 26.08
CA GLU A 113 8.64 1.61 26.20
C GLU A 113 9.96 1.30 26.92
N LEU A 114 11.04 2.02 26.58
CA LEU A 114 12.36 1.84 27.19
C LEU A 114 12.38 2.26 28.66
N ILE A 115 11.75 3.39 29.00
CA ILE A 115 11.60 3.84 30.39
C ILE A 115 10.83 2.80 31.21
N ALA A 116 9.72 2.29 30.67
CA ALA A 116 8.92 1.26 31.33
C ALA A 116 9.72 -0.05 31.53
N ALA A 117 10.50 -0.46 30.54
CA ALA A 117 11.38 -1.63 30.64
C ALA A 117 12.44 -1.46 31.73
N ILE A 118 13.09 -0.29 31.80
CA ILE A 118 14.08 0.02 32.84
C ILE A 118 13.41 -0.01 34.23
N ALA A 119 12.25 0.62 34.38
CA ALA A 119 11.53 0.68 35.66
C ALA A 119 11.08 -0.71 36.15
N GLY A 120 10.76 -1.64 35.24
CA GLY A 120 10.39 -3.01 35.58
C GLY A 120 11.56 -3.96 35.82
N THR A 121 12.80 -3.54 35.57
CA THR A 121 13.98 -4.41 35.63
C THR A 121 14.49 -4.56 37.07
N GLN A 122 14.73 -5.81 37.50
CA GLN A 122 15.30 -6.08 38.81
C GLN A 122 16.82 -5.86 38.83
N ILE A 123 17.30 -5.21 39.89
CA ILE A 123 18.72 -4.96 40.09
C ILE A 123 19.40 -6.27 40.48
N THR A 124 20.45 -6.64 39.75
CA THR A 124 21.28 -7.83 40.04
C THR A 124 22.58 -7.43 40.73
N GLU A 125 23.17 -8.33 41.51
CA GLU A 125 24.47 -8.09 42.17
C GLU A 125 25.59 -7.78 41.17
N ASN A 126 25.58 -8.43 40.01
CA ASN A 126 26.52 -8.14 38.92
C ASN A 126 26.39 -6.70 38.43
N ALA A 127 25.17 -6.19 38.26
CA ALA A 127 24.93 -4.80 37.85
C ALA A 127 25.45 -3.80 38.89
N ILE A 128 25.26 -4.10 40.19
CA ILE A 128 25.79 -3.28 41.29
C ILE A 128 27.32 -3.23 41.24
N ASN A 129 27.98 -4.37 41.08
CA ASN A 129 29.43 -4.44 41.01
C ASN A 129 29.99 -3.68 39.79
N LEU A 130 29.31 -3.79 38.64
CA LEU A 130 29.70 -3.10 37.41
C LEU A 130 29.63 -1.58 37.59
N VAL A 131 28.55 -1.06 38.17
CA VAL A 131 28.41 0.39 38.45
C VAL A 131 29.44 0.86 39.47
N LYS A 132 29.75 0.07 40.51
CA LYS A 132 30.81 0.41 41.47
C LYS A 132 32.19 0.55 40.82
N THR A 133 32.52 -0.30 39.85
CA THR A 133 33.77 -0.17 39.09
C THR A 133 33.80 1.12 38.28
N LEU A 134 32.70 1.47 37.61
CA LEU A 134 32.60 2.70 36.83
C LEU A 134 32.66 3.97 37.69
N GLN A 135 32.17 3.91 38.93
CA GLN A 135 32.18 5.03 39.87
C GLN A 135 33.58 5.49 40.30
N HIS A 136 34.63 4.69 40.06
CA HIS A 136 36.00 5.10 40.38
C HIS A 136 36.45 6.30 39.53
N ASP A 137 36.04 6.33 38.26
CA ASP A 137 36.53 7.31 37.28
C ASP A 137 35.42 8.25 36.77
N LEU A 138 34.14 7.90 36.98
CA LEU A 138 32.99 8.64 36.46
C LEU A 138 31.97 8.91 37.56
N ASP A 139 31.32 10.06 37.49
CA ASP A 139 30.19 10.37 38.35
C ASP A 139 28.93 9.59 37.91
N ILE A 140 28.01 9.40 38.87
CA ILE A 140 26.78 8.63 38.68
C ILE A 140 25.93 9.20 37.53
N VAL A 141 25.92 10.53 37.37
CA VAL A 141 25.12 11.19 36.33
C VAL A 141 25.72 10.91 34.96
N THR A 142 27.03 11.00 34.79
CA THR A 142 27.69 10.62 33.52
C THR A 142 27.50 9.14 33.19
N ILE A 143 27.60 8.25 34.18
CA ILE A 143 27.33 6.81 33.98
C ILE A 143 25.91 6.60 33.46
N ALA A 144 24.91 7.25 34.06
CA ALA A 144 23.51 7.15 33.63
C ALA A 144 23.32 7.65 32.18
N HIS A 145 23.93 8.78 31.82
CA HIS A 145 23.87 9.31 30.45
C HIS A 145 24.54 8.37 29.44
N LEU A 146 25.71 7.80 29.75
CA LEU A 146 26.41 6.87 28.87
C LEU A 146 25.62 5.58 28.65
N LEU A 147 25.02 5.04 29.71
CA LEU A 147 24.16 3.86 29.62
C LEU A 147 22.90 4.17 28.80
N ALA A 148 22.24 5.30 29.05
CA ALA A 148 21.08 5.74 28.28
C ALA A 148 21.42 5.93 26.80
N SER A 149 22.53 6.60 26.48
CA SER A 149 23.00 6.81 25.10
C SER A 149 23.29 5.48 24.42
N ARG A 150 23.95 4.54 25.12
CA ARG A 150 24.27 3.21 24.57
C ARG A 150 23.00 2.38 24.31
N LEU A 151 22.00 2.48 25.19
CA LEU A 151 20.71 1.81 24.99
C LEU A 151 19.96 2.42 23.79
N GLN A 152 19.95 3.74 23.66
CA GLN A 152 19.30 4.44 22.55
C GLN A 152 20.00 4.25 21.20
N GLU A 153 21.31 4.03 21.17
CA GLU A 153 22.07 3.82 19.93
C GLU A 153 21.54 2.61 19.14
N SER A 154 21.01 1.60 19.84
CA SER A 154 20.35 0.45 19.23
C SER A 154 18.99 0.76 18.59
N GLN A 155 18.39 1.90 18.91
CA GLN A 155 17.03 2.31 18.52
C GLN A 155 17.02 3.53 17.59
N ASN A 156 18.01 3.67 16.73
CA ASN A 156 18.04 4.76 15.77
C ASN A 156 16.93 4.62 14.71
N ILE A 157 15.84 5.37 14.87
CA ILE A 157 14.71 5.40 13.93
C ILE A 157 15.12 6.22 12.71
N LYS A 158 15.31 5.52 11.59
CA LYS A 158 15.59 6.12 10.28
C LYS A 158 14.29 6.41 9.54
N GLY A 159 14.22 7.55 8.85
CA GLY A 159 13.08 7.88 7.99
C GLY A 159 12.83 9.37 7.89
N LYS A 160 11.82 9.71 7.07
CA LYS A 160 11.28 11.07 6.99
C LYS A 160 10.45 11.36 8.24
N GLU A 161 10.41 12.64 8.64
CA GLU A 161 9.59 13.08 9.78
C GLU A 161 8.10 12.76 9.58
N ASN A 162 7.61 13.08 8.39
CA ASN A 162 6.22 12.89 8.02
C ASN A 162 6.13 11.92 6.84
N ILE A 163 5.21 10.96 6.94
CA ILE A 163 4.91 10.01 5.87
C ILE A 163 3.42 10.13 5.54
N GLY A 164 3.12 10.31 4.25
CA GLY A 164 1.75 10.45 3.78
C GLY A 164 1.19 11.86 3.92
N LEU A 165 -0.14 11.95 3.95
CA LEU A 165 -0.90 13.19 4.04
C LEU A 165 -1.49 13.34 5.45
N GLY A 166 -1.71 14.58 5.88
CA GLY A 166 -2.43 14.86 7.13
C GLY A 166 -3.92 14.55 7.04
N LEU A 167 -4.61 14.45 8.19
CA LEU A 167 -6.05 14.14 8.25
C LEU A 167 -6.90 15.11 7.41
N GLU A 168 -6.65 16.42 7.56
CA GLU A 168 -7.38 17.46 6.82
C GLU A 168 -7.19 17.32 5.31
N GLU A 169 -5.95 17.05 4.88
CA GLU A 169 -5.62 16.86 3.47
C GLU A 169 -6.32 15.62 2.90
N ILE A 170 -6.34 14.52 3.67
CA ILE A 170 -7.03 13.29 3.28
C ILE A 170 -8.53 13.53 3.15
N GLU A 171 -9.15 14.22 4.11
CA GLU A 171 -10.58 14.52 4.08
C GLU A 171 -10.97 15.35 2.85
N LEU A 172 -10.20 16.41 2.55
CA LEU A 172 -10.37 17.21 1.35
C LEU A 172 -10.20 16.38 0.07
N LEU A 173 -9.25 15.44 0.04
CA LEU A 173 -9.00 14.58 -1.12
C LEU A 173 -10.15 13.59 -1.34
N ILE A 174 -10.67 12.99 -0.28
CA ILE A 174 -11.85 12.12 -0.32
C ILE A 174 -13.06 12.89 -0.84
N GLU A 175 -13.30 14.09 -0.31
CA GLU A 175 -14.44 14.93 -0.70
C GLU A 175 -14.41 15.28 -2.20
N ARG A 176 -13.26 15.77 -2.70
CA ARG A 176 -13.08 16.08 -4.14
C ARG A 176 -13.30 14.86 -5.01
N THR A 177 -12.80 13.71 -4.57
CA THR A 177 -12.93 12.44 -5.31
C THR A 177 -14.39 12.00 -5.43
N MET A 178 -15.19 12.21 -4.38
CA MET A 178 -16.62 11.88 -4.38
C MET A 178 -17.46 12.86 -5.21
N ARG A 179 -17.14 14.15 -5.20
CA ARG A 179 -17.82 15.20 -5.98
C ARG A 179 -17.62 15.04 -7.50
N GLY A 180 -16.53 14.42 -7.93
CA GLY A 180 -16.25 14.12 -9.35
C GLY A 180 -17.23 13.17 -10.05
N ARG A 181 -18.21 12.60 -9.33
CA ARG A 181 -19.28 11.76 -9.93
C ARG A 181 -20.29 12.54 -10.81
N GLY A 182 -20.26 13.87 -10.82
CA GLY A 182 -21.36 14.68 -11.33
C GLY A 182 -21.32 15.18 -12.78
N ASN A 183 -20.17 15.28 -13.47
CA ASN A 183 -20.10 16.19 -14.63
C ASN A 183 -19.75 15.63 -16.02
N ASP A 184 -19.70 14.31 -16.21
CA ASP A 184 -19.44 13.70 -17.54
C ASP A 184 -20.69 13.13 -18.23
N ARG A 185 -21.87 13.69 -17.93
CA ARG A 185 -23.11 13.45 -18.71
C ARG A 185 -23.66 14.77 -19.22
N GLY A 186 -22.90 15.43 -20.10
CA GLY A 186 -23.32 16.74 -20.61
C GLY A 186 -22.45 17.36 -21.69
N ARG A 187 -21.82 16.57 -22.58
CA ARG A 187 -21.23 17.12 -23.82
C ARG A 187 -21.85 16.49 -25.06
N GLY A 188 -23.18 16.39 -25.05
CA GLY A 188 -24.00 16.20 -26.23
C GLY A 188 -24.59 17.56 -26.66
N GLY A 189 -24.23 18.00 -27.87
CA GLY A 189 -25.01 18.98 -28.63
C GLY A 189 -24.55 20.43 -28.51
N TYR A 190 -23.84 20.92 -29.53
CA TYR A 190 -24.22 22.09 -30.34
C TYR A 190 -23.29 22.13 -31.56
N ARG A 191 -23.51 21.22 -32.53
CA ARG A 191 -23.08 21.47 -33.90
C ARG A 191 -24.04 22.54 -34.44
N LYS A 192 -23.62 23.80 -34.38
CA LYS A 192 -24.35 24.92 -34.97
C LYS A 192 -24.32 24.75 -36.48
N SER A 193 -25.39 24.15 -37.01
CA SER A 193 -25.79 24.25 -38.41
C SER A 193 -26.03 25.72 -38.70
N GLY A 194 -25.09 26.34 -39.42
CA GLY A 194 -25.21 27.69 -39.96
C GLY A 194 -25.07 27.59 -41.48
N GLY A 195 -26.20 27.42 -42.14
CA GLY A 195 -26.26 27.41 -43.60
C GLY A 195 -26.04 28.80 -44.20
N SER A 196 -25.66 28.76 -45.47
CA SER A 196 -25.77 29.82 -46.48
C SER A 196 -24.78 30.98 -46.40
N ASN A 197 -23.70 30.85 -47.17
CA ASN A 197 -23.39 31.94 -48.08
C ASN A 197 -23.10 31.38 -49.49
N ARG A 198 -24.13 31.46 -50.33
CA ARG A 198 -24.00 31.31 -51.79
C ARG A 198 -23.13 32.45 -52.28
N ASN A 199 -21.96 32.16 -52.84
CA ASN A 199 -21.47 33.01 -53.90
C ASN A 199 -20.91 32.17 -55.05
N SER A 200 -21.66 32.23 -56.14
CA SER A 200 -21.29 31.75 -57.46
C SER A 200 -20.09 32.54 -57.96
N ARG A 201 -19.07 31.84 -58.48
CA ARG A 201 -18.33 32.24 -59.68
C ARG A 201 -17.41 31.11 -60.14
N ASN A 202 -17.96 30.31 -61.05
CA ASN A 202 -17.41 30.09 -62.39
C ASN A 202 -15.88 29.93 -62.50
N ARG A 203 -15.40 28.71 -62.80
CA ARG A 203 -14.52 28.49 -63.96
C ARG A 203 -14.51 27.02 -64.39
N ARG A 204 -14.69 26.87 -65.69
CA ARG A 204 -14.83 25.65 -66.50
C ARG A 204 -13.48 24.97 -66.77
N ASN A 205 -13.60 23.72 -67.20
CA ASN A 205 -12.65 22.89 -67.96
C ASN A 205 -11.42 22.41 -67.17
N SER A 206 -10.93 21.18 -67.31
CA SER A 206 -10.95 20.33 -68.50
C SER A 206 -10.79 18.84 -68.16
N GLN A 207 -11.51 18.01 -68.91
CA GLN A 207 -11.12 16.75 -69.56
C GLN A 207 -10.24 15.70 -68.86
N GLY A 208 -10.73 14.46 -69.00
CA GLY A 208 -9.92 13.25 -69.18
C GLY A 208 -9.77 12.44 -67.89
N GLY A 209 -10.12 11.16 -67.81
CA GLY A 209 -10.53 10.20 -68.82
C GLY A 209 -10.71 8.84 -68.12
N SER A 210 -11.63 8.06 -68.65
CA SER A 210 -11.59 6.59 -68.76
C SER A 210 -11.20 5.71 -67.56
N ARG A 211 -12.25 5.09 -66.99
CA ARG A 211 -12.45 3.64 -66.83
C ARG A 211 -11.18 2.75 -66.83
N HIS A 212 -11.00 1.97 -65.75
CA HIS A 212 -10.74 0.54 -65.92
C HIS A 212 -11.29 -0.31 -64.76
N ARG A 213 -12.04 -1.34 -65.15
CA ARG A 213 -12.49 -2.47 -64.32
C ARG A 213 -11.32 -3.44 -64.15
N GLY A 214 -11.18 -4.01 -62.97
CA GLY A 214 -10.32 -5.18 -62.72
C GLY A 214 -10.92 -6.04 -61.61
N ARG A 215 -11.29 -7.27 -61.97
CA ARG A 215 -12.06 -8.26 -61.21
C ARG A 215 -11.10 -9.36 -60.72
N ARG A 216 -11.52 -10.09 -59.65
CA ARG A 216 -11.13 -11.48 -59.28
C ARG A 216 -9.69 -11.65 -58.73
N ASN A 217 -9.36 -12.60 -57.83
CA ASN A 217 -10.08 -13.75 -57.27
C ASN A 217 -9.36 -14.32 -56.01
N SER A 218 -10.10 -15.15 -55.26
CA SER A 218 -9.70 -16.41 -54.56
C SER A 218 -8.55 -16.50 -53.53
N LYS A 219 -8.94 -16.77 -52.26
CA LYS A 219 -8.54 -17.82 -51.27
C LYS A 219 -7.59 -18.97 -51.73
N PRO A 220 -7.09 -19.92 -50.87
CA PRO A 220 -6.97 -20.03 -49.39
C PRO A 220 -5.66 -20.69 -48.81
N ARG A 221 -5.54 -20.69 -47.46
CA ARG A 221 -5.06 -21.74 -46.49
C ARG A 221 -3.67 -22.44 -46.55
N ARG A 222 -3.18 -22.66 -45.29
CA ARG A 222 -2.35 -23.76 -44.72
C ARG A 222 -0.83 -23.67 -44.96
N ASP A 223 0.05 -24.07 -44.03
CA ASP A 223 -0.07 -24.93 -42.83
C ASP A 223 0.39 -24.25 -41.53
#